data_AF-A0A534ZM51-F1
#
_entry.id   AF-A0A534ZM51-F1
#
_cell.length_a   1.000
_cell.length_b   1.000
_cell.length_c   1.000
_cell.angle_alpha   90.00
_cell.angle_beta   90.00
_cell.angle_gamma   90.00
#
_symmetry.space_group_name_H-M   'P 1'
#
loop_
_entity.id
_entity.type
_entity.pdbx_description
1 polymer ?
#
loop_
_entity_poly.entity_id
_entity_poly.type
_entity_poly.pdbx_seq_one_letter_code
_entity_poly.pdbx_strand_id
1 'polypeptide(L)'
;AREVKLLSITGHYHFRGLGFEAFRVHTDGSLGEELYKFEGFDQPNFKQFDDPPVLHPGEGIEWRCHYQNNSDKTYTYGPDATTQEHCILFGAYYPTSTVQEAINCTHDKDTAGHDVSTVAIVPGE
;
A
#
# COMPACT_ATOMS: atom_id res chain seq x y z
N ALA A 1 -13.74 -7.99 -11.91
CA ALA A 1 -13.26 -7.92 -10.52
C ALA A 1 -14.22 -8.66 -9.59
N ARG A 2 -13.74 -9.19 -8.47
CA ARG A 2 -14.56 -9.90 -7.47
C ARG A 2 -14.39 -9.25 -6.11
N GLU A 3 -15.33 -9.54 -5.22
CA GLU A 3 -15.21 -9.16 -3.82
C GLU A 3 -14.03 -9.88 -3.15
N VAL A 4 -13.25 -9.16 -2.35
CA VAL A 4 -12.19 -9.72 -1.51
C VAL A 4 -12.29 -9.17 -0.10
N LYS A 5 -11.92 -10.01 0.86
CA LYS A 5 -11.83 -9.68 2.28
C LYS A 5 -10.38 -9.54 2.68
N LEU A 6 -10.05 -8.41 3.30
CA LEU A 6 -8.72 -8.08 3.75
C LEU A 6 -8.47 -8.71 5.13
N LEU A 7 -7.70 -9.78 5.19
CA LEU A 7 -7.43 -10.52 6.43
C LEU A 7 -6.47 -9.77 7.34
N SER A 8 -5.43 -9.20 6.73
CA SER A 8 -4.37 -8.54 7.45
C SER A 8 -3.59 -7.61 6.54
N ILE A 9 -3.02 -6.55 7.12
CA ILE A 9 -2.13 -5.62 6.43
C ILE A 9 -1.01 -5.13 7.34
N THR A 10 0.09 -4.74 6.73
CA THR A 10 1.16 -3.98 7.38
C THR A 10 1.81 -3.02 6.40
N GLY A 11 2.15 -1.84 6.88
CA GLY A 11 3.01 -0.92 6.16
C GLY A 11 4.47 -1.31 6.25
N HIS A 12 5.29 -0.76 5.37
CA HIS A 12 6.74 -0.88 5.43
C HIS A 12 7.41 0.34 4.78
N TYR A 13 8.43 0.87 5.47
CA TYR A 13 9.31 1.96 5.04
C TYR A 13 10.70 1.83 5.69
N HIS A 14 11.70 2.59 5.21
CA HIS A 14 13.04 2.62 5.82
C HIS A 14 13.21 3.80 6.80
N PHE A 15 14.45 4.12 7.16
CA PHE A 15 14.80 4.90 8.34
C PHE A 15 14.31 6.36 8.37
N ARG A 16 13.92 6.94 7.24
CA ARG A 16 13.39 8.31 7.19
C ARG A 16 11.87 8.33 7.41
N GLY A 17 11.20 7.19 7.51
CA GLY A 17 9.75 7.11 7.71
C GLY A 17 9.30 7.48 9.13
N LEU A 18 8.19 8.18 9.21
CA LEU A 18 7.54 8.70 10.42
C LEU A 18 6.14 8.14 10.65
N GLY A 19 5.60 7.46 9.64
CA GLY A 19 4.26 6.93 9.71
C GLY A 19 3.79 6.35 8.40
N PHE A 20 2.71 5.58 8.50
CA PHE A 20 2.07 4.89 7.39
C PHE A 20 0.56 4.96 7.58
N GLU A 21 -0.16 5.25 6.50
CA GLU A 21 -1.62 5.30 6.50
C GLU A 21 -2.13 4.51 5.28
N ALA A 22 -3.23 3.79 5.44
CA ALA A 22 -3.94 3.15 4.34
C ALA A 22 -5.44 3.39 4.45
N PHE A 23 -6.08 3.68 3.33
CA PHE A 23 -7.49 4.02 3.23
C PHE A 23 -8.16 3.17 2.16
N ARG A 24 -9.45 2.88 2.35
CA ARG A 24 -10.29 2.40 1.25
C ARG A 24 -10.36 3.48 0.16
N VAL A 25 -10.43 3.04 -1.08
CA VAL A 25 -10.81 3.88 -2.22
C VAL A 25 -12.14 3.36 -2.77
N HIS A 26 -13.13 4.23 -2.86
CA HIS A 26 -14.43 3.90 -3.45
C HIS A 26 -14.36 3.83 -4.98
N THR A 27 -15.42 3.31 -5.61
CA THR A 27 -15.48 3.13 -7.07
C THR A 27 -15.42 4.44 -7.87
N ASP A 28 -15.72 5.59 -7.23
CA ASP A 28 -15.60 6.92 -7.80
C ASP A 28 -14.23 7.58 -7.57
N GLY A 29 -13.30 6.86 -6.93
CA GLY A 29 -11.96 7.34 -6.60
C GLY A 29 -11.87 8.16 -5.32
N SER A 30 -12.97 8.39 -4.60
CA SER A 30 -12.94 9.08 -3.31
C SER A 30 -12.37 8.18 -2.20
N LEU A 31 -11.72 8.80 -1.21
CA LEU A 31 -11.21 8.08 -0.03
C LEU A 31 -12.36 7.72 0.90
N GLY A 32 -12.38 6.46 1.32
CA GLY A 32 -13.28 5.91 2.34
C GLY A 32 -12.63 5.82 3.71
N GLU A 33 -12.94 4.76 4.45
CA GLU A 33 -12.45 4.58 5.81
C GLU A 33 -10.94 4.30 5.90
N GLU A 34 -10.34 4.66 7.04
CA GLU A 34 -8.97 4.28 7.38
C GLU A 34 -8.90 2.78 7.69
N LEU A 35 -8.11 2.06 6.91
CA LEU A 35 -7.86 0.63 7.06
C LEU A 35 -6.66 0.38 7.98
N TYR A 36 -5.66 1.25 7.97
CA TYR A 36 -4.44 1.13 8.74
C TYR A 36 -3.84 2.47 9.06
N LYS A 37 -3.27 2.58 10.25
CA LYS A 37 -2.44 3.69 10.64
C LYS A 37 -1.33 3.25 11.57
N PHE A 38 -0.16 3.80 11.33
CA PHE A 38 1.00 3.68 12.20
C PHE A 38 1.71 5.04 12.27
N GLU A 39 2.12 5.43 13.47
CA GLU A 39 2.90 6.65 13.71
C GLU A 39 4.18 6.24 14.46
N GLY A 40 5.34 6.67 13.97
CA GLY A 40 6.63 6.43 14.61
C GLY A 40 7.76 6.09 13.63
N PHE A 41 8.97 5.96 14.17
CA PHE A 41 10.17 5.56 13.41
C PHE A 41 10.40 4.05 13.39
N ASP A 42 9.59 3.29 14.12
CA ASP A 42 9.75 1.84 14.28
C ASP A 42 9.06 1.07 13.13
N GLN A 43 9.20 -0.24 13.13
CA GLN A 43 8.54 -1.13 12.19
C GLN A 43 7.01 -1.04 12.35
N PRO A 44 6.25 -0.74 11.27
CA PRO A 44 4.80 -0.76 11.34
C PRO A 44 4.28 -2.13 11.79
N ASN A 45 3.31 -2.13 12.71
CA ASN A 45 2.75 -3.35 13.27
C ASN A 45 1.95 -4.15 12.24
N PHE A 46 2.04 -5.48 12.29
CA PHE A 46 1.13 -6.32 11.53
C PHE A 46 -0.28 -6.27 12.11
N LYS A 47 -1.24 -5.74 11.34
CA LYS A 47 -2.65 -5.68 11.73
C LYS A 47 -3.40 -6.86 11.13
N GLN A 48 -3.92 -7.74 11.98
CA GLN A 48 -4.93 -8.72 11.61
C GLN A 48 -6.32 -8.16 11.95
N PHE A 49 -7.28 -8.30 11.03
CA PHE A 49 -8.64 -7.80 11.24
C PHE A 49 -9.51 -8.86 11.91
N ASP A 50 -10.13 -8.50 13.03
CA ASP A 50 -11.15 -9.34 13.68
C ASP A 50 -12.43 -9.42 12.83
N ASP A 51 -12.83 -8.28 12.25
CA ASP A 51 -13.87 -8.18 11.22
C ASP A 51 -13.22 -7.68 9.91
N PRO A 52 -12.87 -8.60 8.98
CA PRO A 52 -12.17 -8.28 7.74
C PRO A 52 -12.93 -7.29 6.85
N PRO A 53 -12.35 -6.12 6.51
CA PRO A 53 -12.93 -5.20 5.54
C PRO A 53 -13.17 -5.91 4.21
N VAL A 54 -14.36 -5.69 3.66
CA VAL A 54 -14.77 -6.21 2.34
C VAL A 54 -14.51 -5.13 1.31
N LEU A 55 -13.64 -5.40 0.34
CA LEU A 55 -13.47 -4.58 -0.86
C LEU A 55 -14.33 -5.15 -1.98
N HIS A 56 -15.26 -4.35 -2.46
CA HIS A 56 -16.14 -4.72 -3.57
C HIS A 56 -15.44 -4.48 -4.92
N PRO A 57 -15.94 -5.10 -6.01
CA PRO A 57 -15.44 -4.83 -7.36
C PRO A 57 -15.36 -3.34 -7.68
N GLY A 58 -14.15 -2.87 -8.01
CA GLY A 58 -13.88 -1.46 -8.36
C GLY A 58 -13.43 -0.59 -7.18
N GLU A 59 -13.52 -1.08 -5.94
CA GLU A 59 -12.87 -0.45 -4.81
C GLU A 59 -11.39 -0.82 -4.74
N GLY A 60 -10.62 -0.03 -4.00
CA GLY A 60 -9.17 -0.22 -3.85
C GLY A 60 -8.65 0.17 -2.47
N ILE A 61 -7.32 0.21 -2.37
CA ILE A 61 -6.60 0.71 -1.21
C ILE A 61 -5.60 1.75 -1.70
N GLU A 62 -5.63 2.94 -1.09
CA GLU A 62 -4.57 3.94 -1.21
C GLU A 62 -3.75 3.90 0.07
N TRP A 63 -2.43 3.99 -0.04
CA TRP A 63 -1.56 4.11 1.13
C TRP A 63 -0.52 5.22 0.96
N ARG A 64 -0.05 5.71 2.09
CA ARG A 64 0.86 6.86 2.19
C ARG A 64 1.90 6.57 3.25
N CYS A 65 3.12 6.99 2.98
CA CYS A 65 4.20 7.02 3.96
C CYS A 65 4.62 8.46 4.17
N HIS A 66 4.88 8.80 5.43
CA HIS A 66 5.36 10.12 5.82
C HIS A 66 6.85 10.03 6.06
N TYR A 67 7.65 10.88 5.42
CA TYR A 67 9.11 10.86 5.56
C TYR A 67 9.66 12.18 6.08
N GLN A 68 10.76 12.10 6.80
CA GLN A 68 11.55 13.25 7.20
C GLN A 68 13.02 13.05 6.80
N ASN A 69 13.53 13.96 5.98
CA ASN A 69 14.95 14.02 5.64
C ASN A 69 15.61 15.21 6.36
N ASN A 70 16.37 14.92 7.41
CA ASN A 70 17.11 15.93 8.19
C ASN A 70 18.56 16.11 7.68
N SER A 71 18.86 15.68 6.45
CA SER A 71 20.19 15.74 5.83
C SER A 71 20.16 16.45 4.48
N ASP A 72 21.34 16.73 3.93
CA ASP A 72 21.56 17.25 2.57
C ASP A 72 21.62 16.14 1.51
N LYS A 73 21.46 14.87 1.91
CA LYS A 73 21.50 13.72 1.00
C LYS A 73 20.20 13.56 0.24
N THR A 74 20.30 13.22 -1.03
CA THR A 74 19.18 12.68 -1.81
C THR A 74 19.05 11.19 -1.53
N TYR A 75 17.83 10.75 -1.20
CA TYR A 75 17.48 9.34 -1.14
C TYR A 75 16.52 9.01 -2.28
N THR A 76 16.66 7.84 -2.89
CA THR A 76 15.83 7.38 -4.02
C THR A 76 14.97 6.19 -3.63
N TYR A 77 14.07 5.74 -4.51
CA TYR A 77 13.33 4.51 -4.28
C TYR A 77 14.26 3.28 -4.40
N GLY A 78 14.11 2.30 -3.51
CA GLY A 78 14.68 0.95 -3.66
C GLY A 78 15.12 0.28 -2.35
N PRO A 79 15.78 -0.89 -2.44
CA PRO A 79 15.90 -1.81 -1.31
C PRO A 79 17.02 -1.48 -0.31
N ASP A 80 17.96 -0.58 -0.62
CA ASP A 80 19.05 -0.25 0.29
C ASP A 80 18.61 0.78 1.34
N ALA A 81 18.25 0.32 2.54
CA ALA A 81 17.82 1.19 3.63
C ALA A 81 18.81 2.31 4.00
N THR A 82 20.10 2.20 3.66
CA THR A 82 21.08 3.24 3.97
C THR A 82 20.99 4.46 3.04
N THR A 83 20.63 4.24 1.76
CA THR A 83 20.61 5.27 0.70
C THR A 83 19.27 5.43 0.00
N GLN A 84 18.29 4.57 0.31
CA GLN A 84 17.02 4.48 -0.40
C GLN A 84 15.83 4.33 0.56
N GLU A 85 14.64 4.65 0.07
CA GLU A 85 13.35 4.53 0.76
C GLU A 85 12.35 3.74 -0.10
N HIS A 86 11.27 3.28 0.51
CA HIS A 86 10.13 2.71 -0.20
C HIS A 86 8.87 2.77 0.66
N CYS A 87 7.70 2.76 0.01
CA CYS A 87 6.41 2.78 0.69
C CYS A 87 5.58 1.58 0.24
N ILE A 88 5.59 0.51 1.03
CA ILE A 88 4.98 -0.76 0.63
C ILE A 88 3.87 -1.13 1.62
N LEU A 89 2.70 -1.48 1.09
CA LEU A 89 1.65 -2.17 1.83
C LEU A 89 1.75 -3.66 1.54
N PHE A 90 1.96 -4.48 2.57
CA PHE A 90 1.78 -5.92 2.47
C PHE A 90 0.41 -6.30 3.00
N GLY A 91 -0.25 -7.26 2.36
CA GLY A 91 -1.56 -7.72 2.79
C GLY A 91 -1.86 -9.17 2.43
N ALA A 92 -2.78 -9.77 3.18
CA ALA A 92 -3.36 -11.07 2.88
C ALA A 92 -4.88 -10.93 2.69
N TYR A 93 -5.44 -11.67 1.74
CA TYR A 93 -6.86 -11.57 1.38
C TYR A 93 -7.46 -12.92 1.00
N TYR A 94 -8.80 -12.99 0.97
CA TYR A 94 -9.56 -14.15 0.46
C TYR A 94 -10.91 -13.71 -0.13
N PRO A 95 -11.56 -14.51 -0.99
CA PRO A 95 -11.04 -15.71 -1.66
C PRO A 95 -10.04 -15.34 -2.76
N THR A 96 -9.10 -16.24 -3.07
CA THR A 96 -8.27 -16.19 -4.29
C THR A 96 -8.94 -16.94 -5.44
N SER A 97 -8.57 -16.69 -6.70
CA SER A 97 -8.99 -17.57 -7.82
C SER A 97 -8.14 -18.84 -7.91
N THR A 98 -6.88 -18.79 -7.46
CA THR A 98 -5.96 -19.93 -7.48
C THR A 98 -5.19 -20.01 -6.18
N VAL A 99 -4.58 -21.16 -5.92
CA VAL A 99 -3.75 -21.40 -4.72
C VAL A 99 -2.50 -20.51 -4.65
N GLN A 100 -2.08 -19.90 -5.77
CA GLN A 100 -0.87 -19.08 -5.87
C GLN A 100 -1.17 -17.66 -6.35
N GLU A 101 -2.41 -17.20 -6.22
CA GLU A 101 -2.77 -15.85 -6.65
C GLU A 101 -2.09 -14.79 -5.78
N ALA A 102 -1.47 -13.81 -6.43
CA ALA A 102 -0.93 -12.60 -5.81
C ALA A 102 -1.42 -11.38 -6.58
N ILE A 103 -1.76 -10.31 -5.87
CA ILE A 103 -2.10 -9.01 -6.45
C ILE A 103 -0.96 -8.07 -6.13
N ASN A 104 -0.32 -7.54 -7.17
CA ASN A 104 0.70 -6.52 -7.02
C ASN A 104 0.14 -5.18 -7.50
N CYS A 105 0.30 -4.15 -6.68
CA CYS A 105 0.69 -2.87 -7.23
C CYS A 105 2.12 -3.02 -7.77
N THR A 106 2.35 -2.54 -8.98
CA THR A 106 3.72 -2.23 -9.42
C THR A 106 3.90 -0.72 -9.34
N HIS A 107 5.14 -0.30 -9.06
CA HIS A 107 5.45 1.10 -8.78
C HIS A 107 5.55 1.90 -10.08
N ASP A 108 4.44 1.95 -10.84
CA ASP A 108 4.44 2.21 -12.28
C ASP A 108 4.70 3.65 -12.68
N LYS A 109 4.05 4.68 -12.10
CA LYS A 109 4.09 6.06 -12.64
C LYS A 109 4.38 7.18 -11.63
N ASP A 110 5.19 8.16 -12.03
CA ASP A 110 5.47 9.46 -11.38
C ASP A 110 5.09 10.65 -12.30
N THR A 111 5.24 11.89 -11.81
CA THR A 111 4.88 13.14 -12.54
C THR A 111 5.73 13.42 -13.79
N ALA A 112 6.81 12.67 -14.02
CA ALA A 112 7.68 12.76 -15.19
C ALA A 112 7.45 11.60 -16.18
N GLY A 113 6.51 10.68 -15.89
CA GLY A 113 6.23 9.53 -16.75
C GLY A 113 7.23 8.38 -16.60
N HIS A 114 8.26 8.51 -15.75
CA HIS A 114 8.90 7.38 -15.06
C HIS A 114 8.04 6.99 -13.83
N ASP A 115 8.57 6.45 -12.73
CA ASP A 115 7.89 5.30 -12.08
C ASP A 115 7.76 5.36 -10.54
N VAL A 116 6.53 5.45 -9.97
CA VAL A 116 6.25 5.16 -8.53
C VAL A 116 4.93 4.43 -8.15
N SER A 117 3.80 4.44 -8.90
CA SER A 117 2.59 3.62 -8.55
C SER A 117 1.53 3.41 -9.64
N THR A 118 0.92 2.21 -9.75
CA THR A 118 -0.53 1.99 -10.02
C THR A 118 -1.04 0.57 -9.62
N VAL A 119 -2.36 0.40 -9.41
CA VAL A 119 -3.01 -0.91 -9.18
C VAL A 119 -4.50 -0.92 -9.57
N ALA A 120 -4.94 -1.92 -10.35
CA ALA A 120 -6.35 -2.20 -10.67
C ALA A 120 -6.51 -3.63 -11.26
N ILE A 121 -7.57 -4.37 -10.92
CA ILE A 121 -8.05 -5.47 -11.77
C ILE A 121 -8.95 -4.84 -12.83
N VAL A 122 -8.35 -4.51 -13.97
CA VAL A 122 -9.06 -4.05 -15.18
C VAL A 122 -9.81 -5.24 -15.79
N PRO A 123 -11.15 -5.21 -15.91
CA PRO A 123 -11.84 -6.12 -16.82
C PRO A 123 -11.46 -5.76 -18.25
N GLY A 124 -10.96 -6.73 -19.02
CA GLY A 124 -10.76 -6.55 -20.45
C GLY A 124 -12.09 -6.26 -21.15
N GLU A 125 -12.02 -5.48 -22.23
CA GLU A 125 -13.02 -5.51 -23.30
C GLU A 125 -13.17 -6.94 -23.87
#